data_AF-A0A957VQP7-F1
#
_entry.id   AF-A0A957VQP7-F1
#
_cell.length_a   1.000
_cell.length_b   1.000
_cell.length_c   1.000
_cell.angle_alpha   90.00
_cell.angle_beta   90.00
_cell.angle_gamma   90.00
#
_symmetry.space_group_name_H-M   'P 1'
#
loop_
_entity.id
_entity.type
_entity.pdbx_description
1 polymer ?
#
loop_
_entity_poly.entity_id
_entity_poly.type
_entity_poly.pdbx_seq_one_letter_code
_entity_poly.pdbx_strand_id
1 'polypeptide(L)'
;LILLTDGRSNVGLTPESDVQTELRQVCRHMAASPVEIVVVDTQRSYLSRGEARQLAEFLDATYAYLPNASSEQIAAVAGDGVERIGL
;
A
#
# COMPACT_ATOMS: atom_id res chain seq x y z
N LEU A 1 5.01 4.44 7.57
CA LEU A 1 5.34 3.13 6.94
C LEU A 1 5.16 3.27 5.44
N ILE A 2 6.15 2.85 4.64
CA ILE A 2 6.05 2.89 3.17
C ILE A 2 5.98 1.46 2.65
N LEU A 3 4.92 1.14 1.91
CA LEU A 3 4.66 -0.15 1.29
C LEU A 3 4.90 -0.04 -0.22
N LEU A 4 5.98 -0.63 -0.71
CA LEU A 4 6.25 -0.74 -2.14
C LEU A 4 5.75 -2.09 -2.62
N THR A 5 4.77 -2.11 -3.50
CA THR A 5 4.14 -3.35 -3.97
C THR A 5 3.57 -3.19 -5.38
N ASP A 6 3.37 -4.30 -6.08
CA ASP A 6 2.55 -4.38 -7.29
C ASP A 6 1.16 -4.99 -7.00
N GLY A 7 0.84 -5.22 -5.72
CA GLY A 7 -0.46 -5.72 -5.24
C GLY A 7 -0.68 -7.23 -5.43
N ARG A 8 0.26 -7.94 -6.05
CA ARG A 8 0.09 -9.34 -6.46
C ARG A 8 0.62 -10.32 -5.43
N SER A 9 0.16 -11.58 -5.52
CA SER A 9 0.66 -12.72 -4.75
C SER A 9 0.38 -12.71 -3.24
N ASN A 10 -0.81 -12.27 -2.83
CA ASN A 10 -1.26 -12.47 -1.45
C ASN A 10 -1.55 -13.96 -1.19
N VAL A 11 -1.09 -14.49 -0.06
CA VAL A 11 -1.26 -15.91 0.32
C VAL A 11 -2.01 -15.99 1.63
N GLY A 12 -3.03 -16.85 1.70
CA GLY A 12 -3.82 -17.05 2.90
C GLY A 12 -3.03 -17.80 3.98
N LEU A 13 -3.40 -17.59 5.24
CA LEU A 13 -2.76 -18.27 6.37
C LEU A 13 -3.02 -19.79 6.36
N THR A 14 -4.19 -20.21 5.86
CA THR A 14 -4.53 -21.62 5.63
C THR A 14 -4.97 -21.84 4.18
N PRO A 15 -4.97 -23.09 3.68
CA PRO A 15 -5.39 -23.39 2.30
C PRO A 15 -6.84 -22.99 1.99
N GLU A 16 -7.71 -22.93 3.00
CA GLU A 16 -9.13 -22.59 2.88
C GLU A 16 -9.41 -21.10 3.10
N SER A 17 -8.39 -20.31 3.44
CA SER A 17 -8.52 -18.90 3.76
C SER A 17 -8.99 -18.07 2.57
N ASP A 18 -9.97 -17.21 2.79
CA ASP A 18 -10.24 -16.09 1.88
C ASP A 18 -9.23 -14.98 2.11
N VAL A 19 -8.21 -14.96 1.27
CA VAL A 19 -7.09 -14.02 1.27
C VAL A 19 -7.56 -12.56 1.34
N GLN A 20 -8.65 -12.21 0.65
CA GLN A 20 -9.16 -10.83 0.63
C GLN A 20 -9.77 -10.42 1.97
N THR A 21 -10.47 -11.34 2.63
CA THR A 21 -11.03 -11.11 3.96
C THR A 21 -9.92 -10.98 5.00
N GLU A 22 -8.91 -11.86 4.97
CA GLU A 22 -7.76 -11.80 5.87
C GLU A 22 -6.98 -10.49 5.69
N LEU A 23 -6.67 -10.13 4.44
CA LEU A 23 -5.97 -8.89 4.11
C LEU A 23 -6.72 -7.67 4.67
N ARG A 24 -8.04 -7.62 4.48
CA ARG A 24 -8.88 -6.53 5.02
C ARG A 24 -8.85 -6.47 6.55
N GLN A 25 -8.86 -7.61 7.23
CA GLN A 25 -8.80 -7.66 8.69
C GLN A 25 -7.47 -7.13 9.21
N VAL A 26 -6.35 -7.55 8.62
CA VAL A 26 -5.02 -7.06 8.97
C VAL A 26 -4.91 -5.55 8.70
N CYS A 27 -5.35 -5.11 7.52
CA CYS A 27 -5.28 -3.69 7.15
C CYS A 27 -6.11 -2.80 8.07
N ARG A 28 -7.30 -3.24 8.50
CA ARG A 28 -8.11 -2.51 9.49
C ARG A 28 -7.40 -2.33 10.82
N HIS A 29 -6.65 -3.33 11.26
CA HIS A 29 -5.88 -3.24 12.50
C HIS A 29 -4.74 -2.22 12.37
N MET A 30 -4.10 -2.18 11.19
CA MET A 30 -3.05 -1.21 10.88
C MET A 30 -3.60 0.20 10.71
N ALA A 31 -4.77 0.38 10.09
CA ALA A 31 -5.42 1.68 9.91
C ALA A 31 -5.82 2.35 11.24
N ALA A 32 -6.08 1.55 12.29
CA ALA A 32 -6.34 2.05 13.64
C ALA A 32 -5.06 2.47 14.40
N SER A 33 -3.88 2.24 13.81
CA SER A 33 -2.59 2.64 14.37
C SER A 33 -2.32 4.12 14.12
N PRO A 34 -1.55 4.81 14.99
CA PRO A 34 -1.08 6.18 14.72
C PRO A 34 -0.01 6.25 13.59
N VAL A 35 0.27 5.15 12.91
CA VAL A 35 1.26 5.09 11.85
C VAL A 35 0.63 5.57 10.55
N GLU A 36 1.16 6.66 9.99
CA GLU A 36 0.82 7.05 8.62
C GLU A 36 1.40 6.02 7.63
N ILE A 37 0.58 5.59 6.68
CA ILE A 37 0.93 4.58 5.69
C ILE A 37 0.85 5.19 4.30
N VAL A 38 1.88 4.92 3.49
CA VAL A 38 1.88 5.24 2.06
C VAL A 38 2.06 3.95 1.27
N VAL A 39 1.16 3.70 0.33
CA VAL A 39 1.25 2.58 -0.62
C VAL A 39 1.75 3.12 -1.95
N VAL A 40 2.92 2.66 -2.37
CA VAL A 40 3.56 3.00 -3.64
C VAL A 40 3.36 1.83 -4.61
N ASP A 41 2.52 2.03 -5.61
CA ASP A 41 2.26 1.06 -6.67
C ASP A 41 3.34 1.20 -7.76
N THR A 42 4.10 0.12 -7.97
CA THR A 42 5.21 0.07 -8.93
C THR A 42 4.85 -0.64 -10.24
N GLN A 43 3.60 -1.06 -10.42
CA GLN A 43 3.17 -1.90 -11.54
C GLN A 43 3.21 -1.13 -12.88
N ARG A 44 3.93 -1.70 -13.87
CA ARG A 44 4.18 -1.06 -15.18
C ARG A 44 3.00 -1.10 -16.15
N SER A 45 2.00 -1.95 -15.92
CA SER A 45 0.91 -2.21 -16.86
C SER A 45 -0.40 -1.58 -16.40
N TYR A 46 -1.07 -0.85 -17.30
CA TYR A 46 -2.42 -0.25 -17.13
C TYR A 46 -3.52 -1.29 -16.82
N LEU A 47 -3.17 -2.59 -16.86
CA LEU A 47 -3.99 -3.72 -16.41
C LEU A 47 -3.83 -3.97 -14.90
N SER A 48 -3.61 -2.92 -14.11
CA SER A 48 -3.81 -3.03 -12.66
C SER A 48 -5.27 -3.36 -12.42
N ARG A 49 -5.54 -4.45 -11.69
CA ARG A 49 -6.90 -4.76 -11.21
C ARG A 49 -7.30 -3.85 -10.04
N GLY A 50 -6.47 -2.86 -9.73
CA GLY A 50 -6.65 -1.96 -8.60
C GLY A 50 -6.20 -2.56 -7.28
N GLU A 51 -5.39 -3.62 -7.26
CA GLU A 51 -5.02 -4.35 -6.04
C GLU A 51 -4.25 -3.46 -5.05
N ALA A 52 -3.20 -2.76 -5.51
CA ALA A 52 -2.45 -1.82 -4.67
C ALA A 52 -3.31 -0.63 -4.21
N ARG A 53 -4.23 -0.16 -5.06
CA ARG A 53 -5.19 0.89 -4.70
C ARG A 53 -6.19 0.40 -3.64
N GLN A 54 -6.74 -0.78 -3.81
CA GLN A 54 -7.63 -1.42 -2.85
C GLN A 54 -6.94 -1.68 -1.51
N LEU A 55 -5.65 -2.06 -1.55
CA LEU A 55 -4.84 -2.18 -0.35
C LEU A 55 -4.71 -0.83 0.37
N ALA A 56 -4.44 0.26 -0.36
CA ALA A 56 -4.40 1.59 0.21
C ALA A 56 -5.74 2.00 0.85
N GLU A 57 -6.86 1.68 0.18
CA GLU A 57 -8.21 1.92 0.71
C GLU A 57 -8.48 1.13 2.00
N PHE A 58 -8.03 -0.14 2.09
CA PHE A 58 -8.18 -0.93 3.32
C PHE A 58 -7.33 -0.42 4.48
N LEU A 59 -6.20 0.21 4.17
CA LEU A 59 -5.26 0.76 5.15
C LEU A 59 -5.56 2.21 5.56
N ASP A 60 -6.55 2.86 4.93
CA ASP A 60 -6.73 4.32 5.00
C ASP A 60 -5.42 5.08 4.70
N ALA A 61 -4.68 4.57 3.71
CA ALA A 61 -3.33 5.00 3.38
C ALA A 61 -3.31 5.96 2.19
N THR A 62 -2.27 6.79 2.12
CA THR A 62 -1.98 7.57 0.92
C THR A 62 -1.55 6.63 -0.21
N TYR A 63 -2.15 6.77 -1.39
CA TYR A 63 -1.81 6.00 -2.57
C TYR A 63 -0.96 6.83 -3.55
N ALA A 64 0.17 6.29 -3.97
CA ALA A 64 1.04 6.87 -4.99
C ALA A 64 1.29 5.86 -6.12
N TYR A 65 0.99 6.25 -7.36
CA TYR A 65 1.33 5.45 -8.53
C TYR A 65 2.66 5.90 -9.12
N LEU A 66 3.69 5.06 -9.03
CA LEU A 66 5.04 5.33 -9.51
C LEU A 66 5.56 4.16 -10.36
N PRO A 67 5.10 4.02 -11.61
CA PRO A 67 5.63 3.03 -12.52
C PRO A 67 7.08 3.37 -12.85
N ASN A 68 8.01 2.44 -12.58
CA ASN A 68 9.47 2.64 -12.70
C ASN A 68 10.04 3.63 -11.67
N ALA A 69 9.49 3.70 -10.46
CA ALA A 69 9.93 4.60 -9.40
C ALA A 69 11.46 4.61 -9.25
N SER A 70 12.10 5.75 -9.49
CA SER A 70 13.50 5.94 -9.10
C SER A 70 13.62 6.10 -7.59
N SER A 71 14.80 5.87 -7.05
CA SER A 71 15.09 6.08 -5.63
C SER A 71 14.75 7.50 -5.18
N GLU A 72 14.95 8.51 -6.02
CA GLU A 72 14.58 9.90 -5.73
C GLU A 72 13.06 10.11 -5.67
N GLN A 73 12.30 9.48 -6.57
CA GLN A 73 10.85 9.62 -6.57
C GLN A 73 10.20 8.97 -5.34
N ILE A 74 10.74 7.83 -4.89
CA ILE A 74 10.30 7.18 -3.65
C ILE A 74 10.64 8.07 -2.45
N ALA A 75 11.84 8.65 -2.43
CA ALA A 75 12.27 9.55 -1.36
C ALA A 75 11.42 10.82 -1.29
N ALA A 76 11.01 11.38 -2.44
CA ALA A 76 10.11 12.52 -2.48
C ALA A 76 8.73 12.17 -1.88
N VAL A 77 8.13 11.05 -2.27
CA VAL A 77 6.85 10.60 -1.71
C VAL A 77 6.96 10.30 -0.21
N ALA A 78 8.10 9.76 0.23
CA ALA A 78 8.39 9.58 1.65
C ALA A 78 8.45 10.92 2.40
N GLY A 79 9.14 11.91 1.84
CA GLY A 79 9.29 13.25 2.39
C GLY A 79 7.97 14.00 2.48
N ASP A 80 7.15 13.95 1.44
CA ASP A 80 5.82 14.59 1.41
C ASP A 80 4.89 14.02 2.50
N GLY A 81 4.98 12.72 2.78
CA GLY A 81 4.27 12.10 3.90
C GLY A 81 4.73 12.68 5.25
N VAL A 82 6.05 12.79 5.45
CA VAL A 82 6.62 13.35 6.69
C VAL A 82 6.24 14.83 6.88
N GLU A 83 6.20 15.64 5.83
CA GLU A 83 5.78 17.04 5.95
C GLU A 83 4.30 17.19 6.32
N ARG A 84 3.42 16.28 5.86
CA ARG A 84 1.98 16.31 6.20
C ARG A 84 1.69 16.02 7.67
N ILE A 85 2.55 15.24 8.34
CA ILE A 85 2.46 14.98 9.79
C ILE A 85 3.14 16.06 10.64
N GLY A 86 3.68 17.12 10.01
CA GLY A 86 4.23 18.29 10.70
C GLY A 86 5.51 18.01 11.49
N LEU A 87 6.30 17.02 11.06
CA LEU A 87 7.64 16.73 11.59
C LEU A 87 8.74 17.40 10.76
#